data_AF-A0A6L8MVG0-F1
#
_entry.id   AF-A0A6L8MVG0-F1
#
_cell.length_a   1.000
_cell.length_b   1.000
_cell.length_c   1.000
_cell.angle_alpha   90.00
_cell.angle_beta   90.00
_cell.angle_gamma   90.00
#
_symmetry.space_group_name_H-M   'P 1'
#
loop_
_entity.id
_entity.type
_entity.pdbx_description
1 polymer ?
#
loop_
_entity_poly.entity_id
_entity_poly.type
_entity_poly.pdbx_seq_one_letter_code
_entity_poly.pdbx_strand_id
1 'polypeptide(L)' 'MTQELLILFFTGIALCLIGYFIPRPKSVKIILTILGIILILFPFALLMYLMAVLF' A
#
# COMPACT_ATOMS: atom_id res chain seq x y z
N MET A 1 0.35 -4.16 -16.58
CA MET A 1 -0.15 -4.88 -15.39
C MET A 1 0.87 -5.02 -14.27
N THR A 2 1.96 -5.77 -14.42
CA THR A 2 2.93 -6.00 -13.31
C THR A 2 3.68 -4.74 -12.88
N GLN A 3 4.03 -3.87 -13.82
CA GLN A 3 4.66 -2.58 -13.50
C GLN A 3 3.72 -1.66 -12.69
N GLU A 4 2.43 -1.61 -13.02
CA GLU A 4 1.45 -0.78 -12.32
C GLU A 4 1.24 -1.26 -10.87
N LEU A 5 1.27 -2.58 -10.65
CA LEU A 5 1.21 -3.19 -9.32
C LEU A 5 2.44 -2.88 -8.47
N LEU A 6 3.63 -2.92 -9.09
CA LEU A 6 4.87 -2.51 -8.43
C LEU A 6 4.84 -1.03 -8.07
N ILE A 7 4.36 -0.18 -8.98
CA ILE A 7 4.17 1.25 -8.72
C ILE A 7 3.24 1.43 -7.52
N LEU A 8 2.06 0.83 -7.51
CA LEU A 8 1.11 0.89 -6.38
C LEU A 8 1.75 0.45 -5.05
N PHE A 9 2.50 -0.64 -5.07
CA PHE A 9 3.20 -1.17 -3.90
C PHE A 9 4.24 -0.18 -3.35
N PHE A 10 5.15 0.31 -4.20
CA PHE A 10 6.17 1.29 -3.80
C PHE A 10 5.55 2.63 -3.37
N THR A 11 4.46 3.05 -4.01
CA THR A 11 3.74 4.28 -3.63
C THR A 11 3.12 4.14 -2.25
N GLY A 12 2.53 2.98 -1.92
CA GLY A 12 2.01 2.69 -0.59
C GLY A 12 3.09 2.70 0.49
N ILE A 13 4.28 2.15 0.20
CA ILE A 13 5.44 2.21 1.10
C ILE A 13 5.89 3.65 1.34
N ALA A 14 5.98 4.46 0.27
CA ALA A 14 6.35 5.87 0.38
C ALA A 14 5.35 6.66 1.24
N LEU A 15 4.04 6.41 1.07
CA LEU A 15 2.97 6.99 1.89
C LEU A 15 3.12 6.64 3.37
N CYS A 16 3.41 5.37 3.68
CA CYS A 16 3.66 4.93 5.06
C CYS A 16 4.92 5.59 5.66
N LEU A 17 6.00 5.70 4.89
CA LEU A 17 7.24 6.38 5.31
C LEU A 17 6.99 7.86 5.59
N ILE A 18 6.34 8.57 4.66
CA ILE A 18 5.98 9.99 4.83
C ILE A 18 5.11 10.16 6.08
N GLY A 19 4.10 9.32 6.26
CA GLY A 19 3.26 9.32 7.46
C GLY A 19 4.05 9.06 8.75
N TYR A 20 5.08 8.21 8.71
CA TYR A 20 5.92 7.93 9.87
C TYR A 20 6.72 9.16 10.32
N PHE A 21 7.33 9.88 9.38
CA PHE A 21 8.16 11.05 9.63
C PHE A 21 7.38 12.33 9.95
N ILE A 22 6.08 12.39 9.68
CA ILE A 22 5.25 13.55 10.05
C ILE A 22 5.03 13.58 11.58
N PRO A 23 5.51 14.61 12.28
CA PRO A 23 5.47 14.66 13.74
C PRO A 23 4.07 14.98 14.29
N ARG A 24 3.28 15.82 13.59
CA ARG A 24 1.89 16.18 13.93
C ARG A 24 1.16 16.69 12.67
N PRO A 25 -0.19 16.62 12.64
CA PRO A 25 -1.10 16.05 13.64
C PRO A 25 -1.24 14.51 13.52
N LYS A 26 -1.55 13.83 14.63
CA LYS A 26 -1.73 12.36 14.68
C LYS A 26 -2.74 11.83 13.66
N SER A 27 -3.79 12.60 13.36
CA SER A 27 -4.81 12.27 12.37
C SER A 27 -4.22 12.09 10.98
N VAL A 28 -3.32 12.98 10.54
CA VAL A 28 -2.67 12.90 9.23
C VAL A 28 -1.79 11.65 9.13
N LYS A 29 -1.08 11.31 10.22
CA LYS A 29 -0.28 10.07 10.30
C LYS A 29 -1.16 8.83 10.14
N ILE A 30 -2.31 8.78 10.82
CA ILE A 30 -3.24 7.65 10.72
C ILE A 30 -3.80 7.54 9.30
N ILE A 31 -4.25 8.65 8.71
CA ILE A 31 -4.81 8.66 7.35
C ILE A 31 -3.78 8.16 6.34
N LEU A 32 -2.56 8.72 6.36
CA LEU A 32 -1.49 8.31 5.44
C LEU A 32 -1.09 6.84 5.61
N THR A 33 -1.07 6.36 6.87
CA THR A 33 -0.75 4.96 7.16
C THR A 33 -1.83 4.03 6.63
N ILE A 34 -3.12 4.33 6.85
CA ILE A 34 -4.24 3.54 6.32
C ILE A 34 -4.20 3.52 4.80
N LEU A 35 -3.99 4.68 4.17
CA LEU A 35 -3.95 4.80 2.71
C LEU A 35 -2.78 3.99 2.12
N GLY A 36 -1.59 4.08 2.73
CA GLY A 36 -0.44 3.29 2.32
C GLY A 36 -0.66 1.77 2.47
N ILE A 37 -1.25 1.33 3.58
CA ILE A 37 -1.59 -0.08 3.80
C ILE A 37 -2.58 -0.59 2.76
N ILE A 38 -3.62 0.17 2.43
CA ILE A 38 -4.61 -0.21 1.40
C ILE A 38 -3.92 -0.38 0.04
N LEU A 39 -3.04 0.55 -0.33
CA LEU A 39 -2.28 0.47 -1.58
C LEU A 39 -1.36 -0.75 -1.63
N ILE A 40 -0.79 -1.16 -0.50
CA ILE A 40 0.05 -2.37 -0.39
C ILE A 40 -0.80 -3.65 -0.42
N LEU A 41 -2.00 -3.64 0.18
CA LEU A 41 -2.87 -4.81 0.25
C LEU A 41 -3.40 -5.22 -1.12
N PHE A 42 -3.70 -4.23 -1.97
CA PHE A 42 -4.27 -4.45 -3.30
C PHE A 42 -3.42 -5.39 -4.19
N PRO A 43 -2.11 -5.15 -4.39
CA PRO A 43 -1.28 -6.06 -5.18
C PRO A 43 -1.15 -7.44 -4.55
N PHE A 44 -1.14 -7.55 -3.22
CA PHE A 44 -1.14 -8.84 -2.52
C PHE A 44 -2.43 -9.63 -2.71
N ALA A 45 -3.58 -8.96 -2.62
CA ALA A 45 -4.89 -9.57 -2.85
C ALA A 45 -5.02 -10.07 -4.29
N LEU A 46 -4.53 -9.28 -5.25
CA LEU A 46 -4.51 -9.68 -6.66
C LEU A 46 -3.59 -10.90 -6.89
N LEU A 47 -2.42 -10.93 -6.24
CA LEU A 47 -1.50 -12.08 -6.29
C LEU A 47 -2.14 -13.34 -5.71
N MET A 48 -2.80 -13.24 -4.56
CA MET A 48 -3.54 -14.37 -3.96
C MET A 48 -4.68 -14.84 -4.86
N TYR A 49 -5.44 -13.91 -5.46
CA TYR A 49 -6.50 -14.27 -6.40
C TYR A 49 -5.94 -15.03 -7.61
N LEU A 50 -4.83 -14.54 -8.19
CA LEU A 50 -4.17 -15.20 -9.31
C LEU A 50 -3.71 -16.62 -8.95
N MET A 51 -3.12 -16.80 -7.76
CA MET A 51 -2.72 -18.12 -7.27
C MET A 51 -3.93 -19.05 -7.07
N ALA A 52 -5.02 -18.55 -6.48
CA ALA A 52 -6.23 -19.33 -6.24
C ALA A 52 -6.99 -19.72 -7.53
N VAL A 53 -6.77 -19.00 -8.63
CA VAL A 53 -7.35 -19.34 -9.94
C VAL A 53 -6.45 -20.32 -10.71
N LEU A 54 -5.13 -20.24 -10.53
CA LEU A 54 -4.15 -21.05 -11.25
C LEU A 54 -3.89 -22.43 -10.62
N PHE A 55 -4.12 -22.59 -9.32
CA PHE A 55 -3.93 -23.82 -8.54
C PHE A 55 -5.26 -24.32 -7.98
#